data_AF-A0A954HL45-F1
#
_entry.id   AF-A0A954HL45-F1
#
_cell.length_a   1.000
_cell.length_b   1.000
_cell.length_c   1.000
_cell.angle_alpha   90.00
_cell.angle_beta   90.00
_cell.angle_gamma   90.00
#
_symmetry.space_group_name_H-M   'P 1'
#
loop_
_entity.id
_entity.type
_entity.pdbx_description
1 polymer ?
#
loop_
_entity_poly.entity_id
_entity_poly.type
_entity_poly.pdbx_seq_one_letter_code
_entity_poly.pdbx_strand_id
1 'polypeptide(L)'
;QQFRFIGMTREIGAPVDLSMRMLKADKSALVAVDDAGTAEGTLAVKFPEDGTYYLEVKDLLKRGGSEFGYHISVTPQQPGFSLEAGTDAISLAAGNVAAVSVTVARIDYGGEITLTATGLPQGVTATPTTIGPGVNTGVMTLEAAPEFQGGQLSNIAIRGTGKVGETEISDVASVHDFLKGQWSSLVAFPQPLREAVGLSGAPAQKLRLRVEPALVEIKRGSKPTFKVTAERGEGVDEQITLATNPDKNAVPGNVGLAMKPIPKGQNEVELQFDSNDKSPLGTFSVVLTATHKKGNETITVSTPAISFRVVE
;
A
#
# COMPACT_ATOMS: atom_id res chain seq x y z
N GLN A 1 1.42 -4.46 29.95
CA GLN A 1 2.22 -4.42 28.70
C GLN A 1 1.53 -5.27 27.64
N GLN A 2 1.75 -5.01 26.34
CA GLN A 2 1.17 -5.83 25.27
C GLN A 2 2.27 -6.57 24.53
N PHE A 3 2.08 -7.86 24.28
CA PHE A 3 3.01 -8.71 23.54
C PHE A 3 2.28 -9.43 22.41
N ARG A 4 3.00 -9.69 21.33
CA ARG A 4 2.55 -10.49 20.20
C ARG A 4 3.32 -11.81 20.21
N PHE A 5 2.55 -12.89 20.08
CA PHE A 5 3.03 -14.25 19.95
C PHE A 5 2.73 -14.71 18.53
N ILE A 6 3.75 -15.13 17.79
CA ILE A 6 3.62 -15.58 16.40
C ILE A 6 4.11 -17.02 16.34
N GLY A 7 3.23 -17.92 15.94
CA GLY A 7 3.58 -19.29 15.58
C GLY A 7 4.18 -19.35 14.19
N MET A 8 5.25 -20.12 14.04
CA MET A 8 5.88 -20.46 12.78
C MET A 8 5.83 -21.98 12.64
N THR A 9 5.11 -22.48 11.62
CA THR A 9 4.97 -23.92 11.39
C THR A 9 5.18 -24.29 9.94
N ARG A 10 4.20 -23.98 9.08
CA ARG A 10 4.20 -24.35 7.67
C ARG A 10 5.34 -23.65 6.94
N GLU A 11 5.65 -22.40 7.29
CA GLU A 11 6.80 -21.66 6.75
C GLU A 11 8.17 -22.27 7.07
N ILE A 12 8.27 -23.07 8.15
CA ILE A 12 9.49 -23.83 8.50
C ILE A 12 9.40 -25.31 8.12
N GLY A 13 8.39 -25.71 7.35
CA GLY A 13 8.20 -27.08 6.86
C GLY A 13 7.57 -28.04 7.87
N ALA A 14 7.02 -27.54 8.98
CA ALA A 14 6.36 -28.38 9.98
C ALA A 14 4.85 -28.53 9.70
N PRO A 15 4.27 -29.74 9.76
CA PRO A 15 2.87 -30.01 9.47
C PRO A 15 1.92 -29.71 10.66
N VAL A 16 2.27 -28.71 11.48
CA VAL A 16 1.53 -28.31 12.69
C VAL A 16 0.54 -27.20 12.36
N ASP A 17 -0.66 -27.30 12.89
CA ASP A 17 -1.64 -26.22 12.89
C ASP A 17 -1.83 -25.72 14.33
N LEU A 18 -1.44 -24.48 14.65
CA LEU A 18 -1.33 -24.04 16.04
C LEU A 18 -2.64 -23.48 16.59
N SER A 19 -3.07 -24.04 17.72
CA SER A 19 -3.96 -23.39 18.66
C SER A 19 -3.15 -22.84 19.84
N MET A 20 -3.33 -21.55 20.13
CA MET A 20 -2.64 -20.86 21.23
C MET A 20 -3.62 -20.23 22.21
N ARG A 21 -3.38 -20.44 23.51
CA ARG A 21 -4.13 -19.80 24.60
C ARG A 21 -3.18 -19.19 25.61
N MET A 22 -3.44 -17.95 26.01
CA MET A 22 -2.75 -17.36 27.16
C MET A 22 -3.55 -17.65 28.42
N LEU A 23 -2.89 -18.22 29.42
CA LEU A 23 -3.48 -18.60 30.70
C LEU A 23 -2.88 -17.78 31.85
N LYS A 24 -3.66 -17.53 32.88
CA LYS A 24 -3.23 -16.95 34.17
C LYS A 24 -2.51 -18.01 35.02
N ALA A 25 -1.98 -17.59 36.17
CA ALA A 25 -1.29 -18.47 37.12
C ALA A 25 -2.14 -19.68 37.56
N ASP A 26 -3.44 -19.48 37.73
CA ASP A 26 -4.44 -20.50 38.10
C ASP A 26 -4.89 -21.40 36.93
N LYS A 27 -4.25 -21.27 35.76
CA LYS A 27 -4.57 -21.96 34.50
C LYS A 27 -5.92 -21.59 33.88
N SER A 28 -6.63 -20.60 34.42
CA SER A 28 -7.78 -19.99 33.73
C SER A 28 -7.31 -19.22 32.49
N ALA A 29 -8.14 -19.17 31.44
CA ALA A 29 -7.78 -18.47 30.21
C ALA A 29 -7.83 -16.94 30.42
N LEU A 30 -6.75 -16.26 30.02
CA LEU A 30 -6.68 -14.80 29.92
C LEU A 30 -7.17 -14.34 28.54
N VAL A 31 -6.64 -14.95 27.48
CA VAL A 31 -7.08 -14.76 26.08
C VAL A 31 -7.01 -16.12 25.40
N ALA A 32 -8.05 -16.50 24.69
CA ALA A 32 -8.05 -17.63 23.77
C ALA A 32 -8.38 -17.12 22.38
N VAL A 33 -7.56 -17.46 21.39
CA VAL A 33 -7.92 -17.32 19.98
C VAL A 33 -8.24 -18.72 19.50
N ASP A 34 -9.52 -18.98 19.20
CA ASP A 34 -9.90 -20.13 18.40
C ASP A 34 -9.67 -19.74 16.94
N ASP A 35 -8.87 -20.57 16.26
CA ASP A 35 -8.68 -20.65 14.81
C ASP A 35 -8.60 -19.32 14.04
N ALA A 36 -7.37 -18.88 13.72
CA ALA A 36 -7.13 -17.76 12.80
C ALA A 36 -7.18 -18.19 11.32
N GLY A 37 -7.76 -19.35 11.01
CA GLY A 37 -7.84 -19.92 9.67
C GLY A 37 -6.47 -20.30 9.14
N THR A 38 -6.09 -19.76 7.99
CA THR A 38 -4.79 -20.07 7.36
C THR A 38 -3.59 -19.32 7.94
N ALA A 39 -3.81 -18.41 8.90
CA ALA A 39 -2.72 -17.70 9.56
C ALA A 39 -2.06 -18.64 10.59
N GLU A 40 -0.73 -18.68 10.65
CA GLU A 40 0.07 -19.64 11.46
C GLU A 40 -0.04 -19.46 13.00
N GLY A 41 -1.16 -18.91 13.48
CA GLY A 41 -1.44 -18.59 14.87
C GLY A 41 -0.74 -17.30 15.27
N THR A 42 -1.50 -16.21 15.38
CA THR A 42 -1.01 -14.96 16.00
C THR A 42 -1.90 -14.62 17.19
N LEU A 43 -1.28 -14.33 18.33
CA LEU A 43 -1.97 -13.96 19.57
C LEU A 43 -1.40 -12.65 20.11
N ALA A 44 -2.23 -11.61 20.21
CA ALA A 44 -1.88 -10.36 20.88
C ALA A 44 -2.46 -10.36 22.29
N VAL A 45 -1.61 -10.19 23.31
CA VAL A 45 -2.00 -10.28 24.72
C VAL A 45 -1.63 -9.00 25.44
N LYS A 46 -2.63 -8.34 26.03
CA LYS A 46 -2.43 -7.28 27.02
C LYS A 46 -2.44 -7.87 28.43
N PHE A 47 -1.30 -7.85 29.11
CA PHE A 47 -1.18 -8.31 30.49
C PHE A 47 -1.67 -7.23 31.45
N PRO A 48 -2.70 -7.53 32.30
CA PRO A 48 -3.32 -6.54 33.18
C PRO A 48 -2.47 -6.18 34.40
N GLU A 49 -1.69 -7.13 34.91
CA GLU A 49 -0.84 -6.99 36.09
C GLU A 49 0.41 -7.85 35.96
N ASP A 50 1.47 -7.48 36.69
CA ASP A 50 2.71 -8.25 36.75
C ASP A 50 2.45 -9.58 37.44
N GLY A 51 2.95 -10.67 36.85
CA GLY A 51 2.71 -12.01 37.38
C GLY A 51 3.15 -13.13 36.44
N THR A 52 2.89 -14.37 36.86
CA THR A 52 3.18 -15.55 36.04
C THR A 52 1.99 -15.86 35.13
N TYR A 53 2.27 -15.99 33.84
CA TYR A 53 1.33 -16.42 32.82
C TYR A 53 1.89 -17.63 32.06
N TYR A 54 1.01 -18.41 31.45
CA TYR A 54 1.40 -19.59 30.68
C TYR A 54 0.83 -19.51 29.27
N LEU A 55 1.68 -19.59 28.25
CA LEU A 55 1.24 -19.84 26.89
C LEU A 55 1.02 -21.35 26.72
N GLU A 56 -0.22 -21.74 26.47
CA GLU A 56 -0.55 -23.09 26.03
C GLU A 56 -0.50 -23.14 24.50
N VAL A 57 0.26 -24.10 23.96
CA VAL A 57 0.43 -24.31 22.52
C VAL A 57 0.07 -25.76 22.20
N LYS A 58 -0.79 -25.98 21.21
CA LYS A 58 -1.24 -27.32 20.78
C LYS A 58 -1.38 -27.37 19.26
N ASP A 59 -1.17 -28.55 18.69
CA ASP A 59 -1.73 -28.84 17.37
C ASP A 59 -3.26 -28.83 17.47
N LEU A 60 -3.93 -28.15 16.54
CA LEU A 60 -5.38 -27.98 16.50
C LEU A 60 -6.10 -29.33 16.48
N LEU A 61 -5.54 -30.29 15.74
CA LEU A 61 -6.07 -31.65 15.64
C LEU A 61 -5.46 -32.59 16.70
N LYS A 62 -4.71 -32.05 17.67
CA LYS A 62 -4.04 -32.77 18.75
C LYS A 62 -3.11 -33.87 18.26
N ARG A 63 -2.52 -33.69 17.08
CA ARG A 63 -1.49 -34.57 16.53
C ARG A 63 -0.14 -34.28 17.19
N GLY A 64 0.82 -35.20 17.01
CA GLY A 64 2.16 -35.08 17.56
C GLY A 64 3.10 -36.11 16.94
N GLY A 65 4.40 -35.91 17.13
CA GLY A 65 5.46 -36.70 16.51
C GLY A 65 6.73 -35.86 16.38
N SER A 66 7.84 -36.48 15.97
CA SER A 66 9.12 -35.80 15.76
C SER A 66 9.05 -34.68 14.72
N GLU A 67 8.13 -34.79 13.78
CA GLU A 67 7.89 -33.84 12.69
C GLU A 67 7.03 -32.64 13.12
N PHE A 68 6.32 -32.70 14.25
CA PHE A 68 5.40 -31.65 14.72
C PHE A 68 6.13 -30.55 15.51
N GLY A 69 7.31 -30.12 15.02
CA GLY A 69 8.03 -28.97 15.57
C GLY A 69 7.31 -27.65 15.31
N TYR A 70 7.52 -26.66 16.16
CA TYR A 70 7.04 -25.30 15.96
C TYR A 70 7.99 -24.30 16.60
N HIS A 71 7.97 -23.06 16.11
CA HIS A 71 8.67 -21.94 16.73
C HIS A 71 7.66 -20.88 17.14
N ILE A 72 7.77 -20.38 18.38
CA ILE A 72 6.97 -19.26 18.88
C ILE A 72 7.88 -18.06 19.06
N SER A 73 7.67 -17.04 18.25
CA SER A 73 8.28 -15.73 18.45
C SER A 73 7.44 -14.91 19.42
N VAL A 74 8.09 -14.32 20.43
CA VAL A 74 7.44 -13.47 21.44
C VAL A 74 8.10 -12.11 21.42
N THR A 75 7.34 -11.07 21.05
CA THR A 75 7.85 -9.71 20.96
C THR A 75 6.92 -8.74 21.69
N PRO A 76 7.46 -7.70 22.35
CA PRO A 76 6.63 -6.58 22.79
C PRO A 76 5.89 -6.00 21.58
N GLN A 77 4.61 -5.71 21.72
CA GLN A 77 3.87 -5.01 20.68
C GLN A 77 4.39 -3.57 20.64
N GLN A 78 5.01 -3.21 19.52
CA GLN A 78 5.49 -1.86 19.25
C GLN A 78 4.58 -1.19 18.21
N PRO A 79 4.37 0.14 18.32
CA PRO A 79 3.74 0.91 17.26
C PRO A 79 4.42 0.65 15.92
N GLY A 80 3.63 0.30 14.91
CA GLY A 80 4.15 -0.04 13.59
C GLY A 80 3.05 -0.18 12.55
N PHE A 81 3.44 -0.62 11.35
CA PHE A 81 2.51 -0.91 10.26
C PHE A 81 3.05 -2.06 9.42
N SER A 82 2.15 -2.72 8.69
CA SER A 82 2.51 -3.61 7.59
C SER A 82 1.88 -3.16 6.27
N LEU A 83 2.52 -3.50 5.16
CA LEU A 83 2.12 -3.08 3.82
C LEU A 83 1.75 -4.27 2.92
N GLU A 84 0.71 -4.09 2.11
CA GLU A 84 0.35 -5.02 1.02
C GLU A 84 0.26 -4.23 -0.29
N ALA A 85 0.97 -4.65 -1.33
CA ALA A 85 0.87 -4.07 -2.66
C ALA A 85 -0.43 -4.56 -3.32
N GLY A 86 -1.10 -3.69 -4.07
CA GLY A 86 -2.34 -4.03 -4.78
C GLY A 86 -2.14 -4.77 -6.10
N THR A 87 -0.89 -5.11 -6.44
CA THR A 87 -0.52 -5.90 -7.62
C THR A 87 0.84 -6.56 -7.40
N ASP A 88 1.05 -7.72 -8.00
CA ASP A 88 2.34 -8.42 -8.09
C ASP A 88 3.09 -8.11 -9.40
N ALA A 89 2.43 -7.48 -10.37
CA ALA A 89 3.03 -7.10 -11.65
C ALA A 89 2.57 -5.72 -12.13
N ILE A 90 3.50 -4.99 -12.77
CA ILE A 90 3.30 -3.65 -13.33
C ILE A 90 3.78 -3.66 -14.80
N SER A 91 2.95 -3.13 -15.67
CA SER A 91 3.31 -2.84 -17.07
C SER A 91 3.41 -1.33 -17.24
N LEU A 92 4.64 -0.84 -17.41
CA LEU A 92 4.95 0.58 -17.44
C LEU A 92 5.30 1.02 -18.86
N ALA A 93 4.41 1.82 -19.46
CA ALA A 93 4.63 2.38 -20.78
C ALA A 93 5.71 3.48 -20.77
N ALA A 94 6.55 3.50 -21.79
CA ALA A 94 7.59 4.53 -21.94
C ALA A 94 6.99 5.95 -21.93
N GLY A 95 7.57 6.85 -21.13
CA GLY A 95 7.06 8.22 -20.98
C GLY A 95 5.79 8.36 -20.13
N ASN A 96 5.24 7.27 -19.59
CA ASN A 96 4.00 7.27 -18.81
C ASN A 96 4.25 6.99 -17.32
N VAL A 97 3.16 7.08 -16.55
CA VAL A 97 3.12 6.79 -15.13
C VAL A 97 2.25 5.55 -14.89
N ALA A 98 2.76 4.61 -14.08
CA ALA A 98 1.98 3.52 -13.51
C ALA A 98 1.63 3.83 -12.04
N ALA A 99 0.38 3.60 -11.68
CA ALA A 99 -0.14 3.76 -10.32
C ALA A 99 -0.21 2.40 -9.62
N VAL A 100 0.30 2.32 -8.40
CA VAL A 100 0.35 1.11 -7.58
C VAL A 100 -0.31 1.39 -6.25
N SER A 101 -1.47 0.78 -5.99
CA SER A 101 -2.10 0.89 -4.67
C SER A 101 -1.28 0.11 -3.63
N VAL A 102 -1.23 0.65 -2.42
CA VAL A 102 -0.62 0.02 -1.25
C VAL A 102 -1.58 0.15 -0.09
N THR A 103 -1.95 -0.97 0.51
CA THR A 103 -2.79 -1.03 1.72
C THR A 103 -1.90 -1.10 2.94
N VAL A 104 -2.32 -0.44 4.02
CA VAL A 104 -1.61 -0.37 5.30
C VAL A 104 -2.47 -0.99 6.39
N ALA A 105 -1.91 -1.95 7.12
CA ALA A 105 -2.44 -2.37 8.41
C ALA A 105 -1.61 -1.73 9.52
N ARG A 106 -2.22 -0.81 10.28
CA ARG A 106 -1.55 -0.07 11.36
C ARG A 106 -1.77 -0.77 12.70
N ILE A 107 -0.72 -0.81 13.52
CA ILE A 107 -0.77 -1.33 14.90
C ILE A 107 -0.25 -0.22 15.80
N ASP A 108 -1.14 0.40 16.59
CA ASP A 108 -0.84 1.53 17.49
C ASP A 108 -0.07 2.69 16.82
N TYR A 109 -0.17 2.83 15.49
CA TYR A 109 0.59 3.78 14.70
C TYR A 109 -0.30 4.75 13.92
N GLY A 110 -0.34 6.01 14.35
CA GLY A 110 -1.14 7.07 13.73
C GLY A 110 -0.38 7.97 12.74
N GLY A 111 0.93 7.82 12.60
CA GLY A 111 1.78 8.75 11.83
C GLY A 111 1.66 8.62 10.30
N GLU A 112 2.27 9.55 9.58
CA GLU A 112 2.39 9.45 8.12
C GLU A 112 3.39 8.35 7.72
N ILE A 113 3.17 7.73 6.56
CA ILE A 113 4.05 6.71 5.99
C ILE A 113 4.49 7.20 4.62
N THR A 114 5.79 7.31 4.40
CA THR A 114 6.36 7.62 3.08
C THR A 114 6.65 6.33 2.34
N LEU A 115 6.00 6.15 1.19
CA LEU A 115 6.28 5.05 0.27
C LEU A 115 7.40 5.45 -0.70
N THR A 116 8.30 4.49 -0.93
CA THR A 116 9.41 4.56 -1.88
C THR A 116 9.53 3.22 -2.62
N ALA A 117 10.29 3.18 -3.70
CA ALA A 117 10.59 1.94 -4.40
C ALA A 117 12.11 1.74 -4.54
N THR A 118 12.56 0.49 -4.47
CA THR A 118 13.94 0.07 -4.69
C THR A 118 14.01 -0.96 -5.82
N GLY A 119 15.20 -1.18 -6.38
CA GLY A 119 15.39 -2.11 -7.50
C GLY A 119 14.87 -1.59 -8.85
N LEU A 120 14.58 -0.29 -8.95
CA LEU A 120 14.09 0.32 -10.19
C LEU A 120 15.13 0.18 -11.32
N PRO A 121 14.72 -0.22 -12.53
CA PRO A 121 15.60 -0.26 -13.69
C PRO A 121 15.97 1.16 -14.16
N GLN A 122 16.99 1.25 -15.00
CA GLN A 122 17.40 2.52 -15.60
C GLN A 122 16.23 3.17 -16.36
N GLY A 123 16.03 4.47 -16.13
CA GLY A 123 14.96 5.24 -16.76
C GLY A 123 13.61 5.15 -16.07
N VAL A 124 13.50 4.46 -14.92
CA VAL A 124 12.30 4.47 -14.09
C VAL A 124 12.57 5.17 -12.76
N THR A 125 11.67 6.06 -12.37
CA THR A 125 11.70 6.76 -11.08
C THR A 125 10.41 6.48 -10.30
N ALA A 126 10.49 6.54 -8.97
CA ALA A 126 9.34 6.52 -8.10
C ALA A 126 9.25 7.85 -7.37
N THR A 127 8.12 8.53 -7.48
CA THR A 127 7.87 9.75 -6.70
C THR A 127 7.48 9.34 -5.28
N PRO A 128 8.20 9.78 -4.24
CA PRO A 128 7.84 9.47 -2.86
C PRO A 128 6.40 9.89 -2.59
N THR A 129 5.61 8.95 -2.08
CA THR A 129 4.17 9.11 -1.88
C THR A 129 3.88 9.07 -0.40
N THR A 130 3.08 10.02 0.13
CA THR A 130 2.77 10.04 1.56
C THR A 130 1.37 9.51 1.82
N ILE A 131 1.27 8.44 2.60
CA ILE A 131 0.03 8.00 3.22
C ILE A 131 -0.11 8.80 4.52
N GLY A 132 -1.04 9.75 4.51
CA GLY A 132 -1.20 10.66 5.64
C GLY A 132 -1.66 9.96 6.94
N PRO A 133 -1.65 10.71 8.05
CA PRO A 133 -2.01 10.19 9.37
C PRO A 133 -3.39 9.52 9.39
N GLY A 134 -3.45 8.30 9.94
CA GLY A 134 -4.70 7.53 10.05
C GLY A 134 -5.30 7.02 8.73
N VAL A 135 -4.66 7.28 7.59
CA VAL A 135 -5.07 6.74 6.28
C VAL A 135 -4.44 5.35 6.09
N ASN A 136 -5.23 4.42 5.55
CA ASN A 136 -4.86 3.01 5.39
C ASN A 136 -4.60 2.59 3.94
N THR A 137 -4.65 3.52 3.00
CA THR A 137 -4.37 3.26 1.58
C THR A 137 -3.57 4.41 0.98
N GLY A 138 -2.61 4.07 0.13
CA GLY A 138 -1.85 5.01 -0.70
C GLY A 138 -1.75 4.54 -2.13
N VAL A 139 -1.42 5.44 -3.04
CA VAL A 139 -1.14 5.09 -4.44
C VAL A 139 0.22 5.64 -4.82
N MET A 140 1.22 4.75 -4.86
CA MET A 140 2.56 5.09 -5.33
C MET A 140 2.58 5.19 -6.85
N THR A 141 3.35 6.14 -7.39
CA THR A 141 3.52 6.30 -8.83
C THR A 141 4.94 5.98 -9.27
N LEU A 142 5.07 5.17 -10.31
CA LEU A 142 6.31 4.92 -11.03
C LEU A 142 6.25 5.64 -12.38
N GLU A 143 7.24 6.45 -12.72
CA GLU A 143 7.33 7.16 -13.99
C GLU A 143 8.48 6.59 -14.82
N ALA A 144 8.19 6.28 -16.09
CA ALA A 144 9.20 5.92 -17.07
C ALA A 144 9.62 7.14 -17.88
N ALA A 145 10.92 7.28 -18.11
CA ALA A 145 11.44 8.20 -19.11
C ALA A 145 10.93 7.80 -20.52
N PRO A 146 10.79 8.75 -21.46
CA PRO A 146 10.35 8.46 -22.83
C PRO A 146 11.20 7.41 -23.57
N GLU A 147 12.48 7.31 -23.23
CA GLU A 147 13.47 6.39 -23.80
C GLU A 147 13.48 4.99 -23.15
N PHE A 148 12.67 4.78 -22.10
CA PHE A 148 12.56 3.49 -21.42
C PHE A 148 12.14 2.40 -22.43
N GLN A 149 12.94 1.34 -22.51
CA GLN A 149 12.74 0.29 -23.50
C GLN A 149 11.72 -0.73 -22.97
N GLY A 150 10.76 -1.08 -23.81
CA GLY A 150 9.87 -2.22 -23.56
C GLY A 150 10.63 -3.54 -23.43
N GLY A 151 10.02 -4.53 -22.78
CA GLY A 151 10.56 -5.90 -22.71
C GLY A 151 11.67 -6.15 -21.69
N GLN A 152 12.05 -5.16 -20.88
CA GLN A 152 12.84 -5.40 -19.68
C GLN A 152 11.93 -5.91 -18.57
N LEU A 153 12.36 -6.96 -17.85
CA LEU A 153 11.73 -7.44 -16.62
C LEU A 153 12.67 -7.16 -15.45
N SER A 154 12.14 -6.59 -14.37
CA SER A 154 12.89 -6.34 -13.14
C SER A 154 12.00 -6.59 -11.93
N ASN A 155 12.60 -7.03 -10.82
CA ASN A 155 11.90 -7.12 -9.55
C ASN A 155 12.17 -5.84 -8.77
N ILE A 156 11.10 -5.15 -8.37
CA ILE A 156 11.17 -3.97 -7.51
C ILE A 156 10.57 -4.32 -6.14
N ALA A 157 10.96 -3.58 -5.12
CA ALA A 157 10.34 -3.66 -3.80
C ALA A 157 9.78 -2.29 -3.42
N ILE A 158 8.59 -2.28 -2.83
CA ILE A 158 7.92 -1.06 -2.35
C ILE A 158 8.16 -0.98 -0.85
N ARG A 159 8.81 0.08 -0.37
CA ARG A 159 9.14 0.26 1.04
C ARG A 159 8.37 1.43 1.62
N GLY A 160 7.74 1.23 2.77
CA GLY A 160 7.20 2.32 3.58
C GLY A 160 8.11 2.62 4.76
N THR A 161 8.27 3.90 5.05
CA THR A 161 8.99 4.39 6.23
C THR A 161 8.11 5.34 7.04
N GLY A 162 8.15 5.21 8.36
CA GLY A 162 7.49 6.11 9.30
C GLY A 162 8.36 6.33 10.54
N LYS A 163 7.89 7.14 11.48
CA LYS A 163 8.61 7.43 12.74
C LYS A 163 7.75 7.25 13.98
N VAL A 164 8.32 6.65 15.01
CA VAL A 164 7.76 6.57 16.38
C VAL A 164 8.72 7.31 17.30
N GLY A 165 8.35 8.53 17.72
CA GLY A 165 9.31 9.45 18.34
C GLY A 165 10.45 9.75 17.36
N GLU A 166 11.69 9.47 17.76
CA GLU A 166 12.88 9.63 16.91
C GLU A 166 13.26 8.36 16.14
N THR A 167 12.63 7.21 16.45
CA THR A 167 12.98 5.93 15.82
C THR A 167 12.27 5.79 14.48
N GLU A 168 13.04 5.50 13.43
CA GLU A 168 12.49 5.09 12.13
C GLU A 168 11.97 3.65 12.21
N ILE A 169 10.76 3.45 11.71
CA ILE A 169 10.16 2.15 11.48
C ILE A 169 9.92 1.99 9.97
N SER A 170 10.03 0.76 9.47
CA SER A 170 9.82 0.48 8.05
C SER A 170 9.25 -0.89 7.81
N ASP A 171 8.55 -1.04 6.69
CA ASP A 171 8.10 -2.33 6.18
C ASP A 171 8.22 -2.37 4.65
N VAL A 172 8.24 -3.57 4.07
CA VAL A 172 8.24 -3.80 2.63
C VAL A 172 6.88 -4.38 2.23
N ALA A 173 6.26 -3.84 1.20
CA ALA A 173 4.95 -4.29 0.75
C ALA A 173 4.99 -5.74 0.29
N SER A 174 4.10 -6.53 0.88
CA SER A 174 3.89 -7.92 0.54
C SER A 174 2.98 -8.04 -0.70
N VAL A 175 3.21 -9.10 -1.48
CA VAL A 175 2.32 -9.62 -2.54
C VAL A 175 1.82 -11.02 -2.21
N HIS A 176 1.90 -11.42 -0.93
CA HIS A 176 1.61 -12.77 -0.47
C HIS A 176 0.22 -13.25 -0.88
N ASP A 177 -0.79 -12.39 -0.85
CA ASP A 177 -2.15 -12.77 -1.21
C ASP A 177 -2.28 -13.15 -2.69
N PHE A 178 -1.53 -12.48 -3.58
CA PHE A 178 -1.45 -12.84 -5.00
C PHE A 178 -0.79 -14.19 -5.20
N LEU A 179 0.36 -14.42 -4.55
CA LEU A 179 1.09 -15.68 -4.64
C LEU A 179 0.25 -16.86 -4.14
N LYS A 180 -0.49 -16.67 -3.04
CA LYS A 180 -1.40 -17.68 -2.49
C LYS A 180 -2.54 -17.99 -3.45
N GLY A 181 -3.08 -16.97 -4.13
CA GLY A 181 -4.10 -17.16 -5.15
C GLY A 181 -3.57 -17.95 -6.36
N GLN A 182 -2.36 -17.66 -6.82
CA GLN A 182 -1.76 -18.29 -8.01
C GLN A 182 -1.19 -19.69 -7.72
N TRP A 183 -0.64 -19.90 -6.53
CA TRP A 183 0.05 -21.12 -6.14
C TRP A 183 -0.48 -21.68 -4.83
N SER A 184 -1.78 -21.94 -4.80
CA SER A 184 -2.51 -22.40 -3.60
C SER A 184 -2.02 -23.72 -2.99
N SER A 185 -1.25 -24.51 -3.74
CA SER A 185 -0.65 -25.77 -3.27
C SER A 185 0.74 -25.59 -2.64
N LEU A 186 1.34 -24.39 -2.71
CA LEU A 186 2.61 -24.11 -2.04
C LEU A 186 2.38 -23.86 -0.56
N VAL A 187 3.18 -24.51 0.26
CA VAL A 187 3.11 -24.43 1.73
C VAL A 187 3.64 -23.08 2.24
N ALA A 188 4.66 -22.53 1.56
CA ALA A 188 5.30 -21.28 1.92
C ALA A 188 5.90 -20.60 0.69
N PHE A 189 6.03 -19.27 0.75
CA PHE A 189 6.69 -18.48 -0.27
C PHE A 189 7.98 -17.88 0.28
N PRO A 190 9.13 -18.08 -0.39
CA PRO A 190 10.37 -17.42 -0.01
C PRO A 190 10.17 -15.90 0.10
N GLN A 191 10.76 -15.28 1.12
CA GLN A 191 10.62 -13.84 1.36
C GLN A 191 10.93 -12.97 0.13
N PRO A 192 12.00 -13.23 -0.67
CA PRO A 192 12.28 -12.42 -1.86
C PRO A 192 11.15 -12.43 -2.89
N LEU A 193 10.33 -13.50 -2.91
CA LEU A 193 9.19 -13.60 -3.81
C LEU A 193 7.96 -12.88 -3.26
N ARG A 194 7.77 -12.89 -1.93
CA ARG A 194 6.68 -12.17 -1.25
C ARG A 194 6.82 -10.66 -1.30
N GLU A 195 8.03 -10.14 -1.51
CA GLU A 195 8.33 -8.71 -1.48
C GLU A 195 8.69 -8.14 -2.87
N ALA A 196 8.64 -8.99 -3.90
CA ALA A 196 8.95 -8.60 -5.28
C ALA A 196 7.68 -8.29 -6.07
N VAL A 197 7.63 -7.09 -6.63
CA VAL A 197 6.69 -6.71 -7.68
C VAL A 197 7.42 -6.76 -9.01
N GLY A 198 6.90 -7.54 -9.96
CA GLY A 198 7.46 -7.62 -11.31
C GLY A 198 7.17 -6.34 -12.09
N LEU A 199 8.19 -5.64 -12.55
CA LEU A 199 8.08 -4.47 -13.41
C LEU A 199 8.49 -4.84 -14.83
N SER A 200 7.60 -4.59 -15.78
CA SER A 200 7.82 -4.79 -17.21
C SER A 200 7.65 -3.50 -18.01
N GLY A 201 8.43 -3.33 -19.06
CA GLY A 201 8.29 -2.19 -19.98
C GLY A 201 7.28 -2.44 -21.10
N ALA A 202 6.46 -1.43 -21.39
CA ALA A 202 5.45 -1.41 -22.46
C ALA A 202 5.67 -0.25 -23.46
N PRO A 203 5.10 -0.34 -24.67
CA PRO A 203 5.16 0.75 -25.65
C PRO A 203 4.52 2.04 -25.14
N ALA A 204 5.05 3.18 -25.57
CA ALA A 204 4.53 4.50 -25.25
C ALA A 204 3.05 4.64 -25.62
N GLN A 205 2.26 5.29 -24.76
CA GLN A 205 0.86 5.58 -25.03
C GLN A 205 0.72 6.90 -25.78
N LYS A 206 -0.42 7.08 -26.47
CA LYS A 206 -0.73 8.33 -27.19
C LYS A 206 -1.25 9.44 -26.27
N LEU A 207 -1.18 9.26 -24.96
CA LEU A 207 -1.61 10.26 -23.97
C LEU A 207 -0.64 10.24 -22.79
N ARG A 208 -0.21 11.42 -22.35
CA ARG A 208 0.56 11.61 -21.11
C ARG A 208 -0.06 12.77 -20.31
N LEU A 209 0.08 12.72 -18.99
CA LEU A 209 -0.37 13.79 -18.10
C LEU A 209 0.79 14.40 -17.33
N ARG A 210 0.67 15.70 -17.06
CA ARG A 210 1.51 16.43 -16.11
C ARG A 210 0.62 17.16 -15.11
N VAL A 211 1.18 17.45 -13.94
CA VAL A 211 0.50 18.22 -12.89
C VAL A 211 1.41 19.33 -12.40
N GLU A 212 0.84 20.51 -12.18
CA GLU A 212 1.54 21.67 -11.63
C GLU A 212 0.63 22.46 -10.65
N PRO A 213 1.12 22.83 -9.45
CA PRO A 213 2.41 22.44 -8.87
C PRO A 213 2.41 20.97 -8.40
N ALA A 214 3.60 20.40 -8.19
CA ALA A 214 3.74 19.05 -7.63
C ALA A 214 3.36 18.95 -6.14
N LEU A 215 3.43 20.07 -5.42
CA LEU A 215 2.99 20.22 -4.03
C LEU A 215 2.01 21.39 -3.91
N VAL A 216 0.83 21.13 -3.34
CA VAL A 216 -0.18 22.15 -3.05
C VAL A 216 -0.28 22.37 -1.54
N GLU A 217 -0.02 23.58 -1.05
CA GLU A 217 -0.32 23.94 0.33
C GLU A 217 -1.80 24.32 0.46
N ILE A 218 -2.46 23.72 1.46
CA ILE A 218 -3.89 23.92 1.74
C ILE A 218 -4.02 24.45 3.16
N LYS A 219 -4.35 25.73 3.31
CA LYS A 219 -4.81 26.26 4.61
C LYS A 219 -6.22 25.76 4.88
N ARG A 220 -6.56 25.40 6.11
CA ARG A 220 -7.93 24.99 6.45
C ARG A 220 -8.94 26.08 6.04
N GLY A 221 -10.05 25.64 5.45
CA GLY A 221 -11.08 26.55 4.92
C GLY A 221 -10.73 27.16 3.55
N SER A 222 -9.53 26.91 3.01
CA SER A 222 -9.13 27.40 1.69
C SER A 222 -9.41 26.39 0.58
N LYS A 223 -9.41 26.90 -0.66
CA LYS A 223 -9.69 26.13 -1.87
C LYS A 223 -8.62 26.32 -2.95
N PRO A 224 -7.36 25.92 -2.71
CA PRO A 224 -6.29 26.11 -3.67
C PRO A 224 -6.50 25.22 -4.90
N THR A 225 -5.86 25.61 -5.99
CA THR A 225 -5.98 24.95 -7.28
C THR A 225 -4.68 24.31 -7.73
N PHE A 226 -4.80 23.35 -8.64
CA PHE A 226 -3.69 22.79 -9.39
C PHE A 226 -4.14 22.49 -10.82
N LYS A 227 -3.18 22.49 -11.74
CA LYS A 227 -3.42 22.29 -13.16
C LYS A 227 -3.03 20.89 -13.58
N VAL A 228 -3.90 20.23 -14.35
CA VAL A 228 -3.59 18.97 -15.04
C VAL A 228 -3.49 19.27 -16.53
N THR A 229 -2.34 18.95 -17.12
CA THR A 229 -2.06 19.14 -18.55
C THR A 229 -1.95 17.78 -19.24
N ALA A 230 -2.69 17.60 -20.33
CA ALA A 230 -2.65 16.44 -21.21
C ALA A 230 -1.78 16.72 -22.44
N GLU A 231 -0.78 15.87 -22.66
CA GLU A 231 -0.04 15.77 -23.91
C GLU A 231 -0.75 14.74 -24.79
N ARG A 232 -1.46 15.23 -25.81
CA ARG A 232 -2.26 14.40 -26.73
C ARG A 232 -1.43 14.01 -27.94
N GLY A 233 -1.32 12.71 -28.19
CA GLY A 233 -0.82 12.13 -29.42
C GLY A 233 -1.91 11.95 -30.47
N GLU A 234 -1.54 11.31 -31.58
CA GLU A 234 -2.44 11.08 -32.72
C GLU A 234 -3.72 10.33 -32.29
N GLY A 235 -4.89 10.83 -32.72
CA GLY A 235 -6.18 10.21 -32.42
C GLY A 235 -6.76 10.52 -31.04
N VAL A 236 -6.04 11.25 -30.17
CA VAL A 236 -6.51 11.67 -28.83
C VAL A 236 -7.17 13.05 -28.88
N ASP A 237 -8.28 13.15 -29.60
CA ASP A 237 -8.99 14.41 -29.90
C ASP A 237 -10.35 14.55 -29.18
N GLU A 238 -10.78 13.56 -28.42
CA GLU A 238 -12.01 13.60 -27.63
C GLU A 238 -11.75 14.12 -26.21
N GLN A 239 -12.82 14.38 -25.46
CA GLN A 239 -12.75 14.73 -24.05
C GLN A 239 -12.00 13.65 -23.25
N ILE A 240 -11.19 14.09 -22.28
CA ILE A 240 -10.50 13.20 -21.34
C ILE A 240 -11.24 13.28 -20.00
N THR A 241 -11.79 12.17 -19.54
CA THR A 241 -12.42 12.07 -18.22
C THR A 241 -11.36 11.86 -17.16
N LEU A 242 -11.39 12.66 -16.10
CA LEU A 242 -10.52 12.51 -14.93
C LEU A 242 -11.32 11.89 -13.77
N ALA A 243 -10.70 10.96 -13.06
CA ALA A 243 -11.20 10.38 -11.82
C ALA A 243 -10.05 10.22 -10.82
N THR A 244 -10.35 10.19 -9.53
CA THR A 244 -9.34 9.87 -8.52
C THR A 244 -8.98 8.39 -8.54
N ASN A 245 -7.76 8.07 -8.13
CA ASN A 245 -7.29 6.73 -7.85
C ASN A 245 -6.73 6.69 -6.41
N PRO A 246 -7.35 5.97 -5.47
CA PRO A 246 -8.58 5.17 -5.63
C PRO A 246 -9.82 6.01 -5.97
N ASP A 247 -10.89 5.37 -6.45
CA ASP A 247 -12.17 6.02 -6.77
C ASP A 247 -12.92 6.53 -5.53
N LYS A 248 -12.59 5.99 -4.35
CA LYS A 248 -13.15 6.35 -3.06
C LYS A 248 -12.04 6.62 -2.06
N ASN A 249 -12.25 7.58 -1.16
CA ASN A 249 -11.32 7.93 -0.08
C ASN A 249 -9.91 8.31 -0.60
N ALA A 250 -9.81 8.87 -1.81
CA ALA A 250 -8.55 9.28 -2.43
C ALA A 250 -7.91 10.51 -1.76
N VAL A 251 -8.73 11.26 -1.02
CA VAL A 251 -8.33 12.41 -0.20
C VAL A 251 -8.87 12.17 1.21
N PRO A 252 -8.22 12.72 2.26
CA PRO A 252 -8.66 12.49 3.62
C PRO A 252 -10.03 13.13 3.89
N GLY A 253 -10.70 12.67 4.95
CA GLY A 253 -11.99 13.22 5.36
C GLY A 253 -11.93 14.74 5.51
N ASN A 254 -13.02 15.43 5.19
CA ASN A 254 -13.14 16.90 5.19
C ASN A 254 -12.30 17.66 4.14
N VAL A 255 -11.59 16.94 3.25
CA VAL A 255 -11.02 17.52 2.02
C VAL A 255 -11.82 17.02 0.83
N GLY A 256 -12.41 17.95 0.07
CA GLY A 256 -13.06 17.70 -1.20
C GLY A 256 -12.11 17.88 -2.37
N LEU A 257 -12.37 17.17 -3.47
CA LEU A 257 -11.66 17.35 -4.73
C LEU A 257 -12.64 17.10 -5.88
N ALA A 258 -13.18 18.18 -6.45
CA ALA A 258 -14.18 18.10 -7.50
C ALA A 258 -13.54 17.82 -8.86
N MET A 259 -13.89 16.68 -9.48
CA MET A 259 -13.36 16.29 -10.78
C MET A 259 -14.04 17.03 -11.92
N LYS A 260 -13.22 17.58 -12.81
CA LYS A 260 -13.62 18.14 -14.11
C LYS A 260 -12.85 17.41 -15.20
N PRO A 261 -13.50 17.09 -16.35
CA PRO A 261 -12.78 16.54 -17.49
C PRO A 261 -11.88 17.60 -18.13
N ILE A 262 -10.89 17.16 -18.91
CA ILE A 262 -10.20 18.04 -19.87
C ILE A 262 -11.08 18.03 -21.14
N PRO A 263 -11.71 19.16 -21.51
CA PRO A 263 -12.65 19.20 -22.63
C PRO A 263 -12.02 18.78 -23.97
N LYS A 264 -12.87 18.40 -24.91
CA LYS A 264 -12.48 18.16 -26.30
C LYS A 264 -11.71 19.36 -26.87
N GLY A 265 -10.56 19.10 -27.49
CA GLY A 265 -9.69 20.14 -28.08
C GLY A 265 -8.92 21.00 -27.07
N GLN A 266 -9.17 20.85 -25.77
CA GLN A 266 -8.38 21.48 -24.71
C GLN A 266 -7.28 20.53 -24.21
N ASN A 267 -6.18 21.10 -23.75
CA ASN A 267 -5.05 20.35 -23.20
C ASN A 267 -4.94 20.49 -21.68
N GLU A 268 -5.67 21.40 -21.04
CA GLU A 268 -5.48 21.69 -19.62
C GLU A 268 -6.83 21.82 -18.91
N VAL A 269 -6.84 21.47 -17.63
CA VAL A 269 -7.96 21.76 -16.71
C VAL A 269 -7.41 22.16 -15.35
N GLU A 270 -8.06 23.12 -14.72
CA GLU A 270 -7.78 23.52 -13.35
C GLU A 270 -8.76 22.81 -12.40
N LEU A 271 -8.18 22.07 -11.46
CA LEU A 271 -8.89 21.36 -10.40
C LEU A 271 -8.68 22.08 -9.07
N GLN A 272 -9.62 21.92 -8.15
CA GLN A 272 -9.65 22.64 -6.89
C GLN A 272 -9.86 21.67 -5.73
N PHE A 273 -9.01 21.80 -4.71
CA PHE A 273 -9.28 21.22 -3.41
C PHE A 273 -10.30 22.07 -2.66
N ASP A 274 -11.09 21.44 -1.79
CA ASP A 274 -12.05 22.13 -0.94
C ASP A 274 -11.87 21.66 0.50
N SER A 275 -11.13 22.42 1.31
CA SER A 275 -10.89 22.08 2.70
C SER A 275 -11.82 22.85 3.64
N ASN A 276 -12.13 22.28 4.80
CA ASN A 276 -12.79 22.99 5.90
C ASN A 276 -11.95 22.97 7.19
N ASP A 277 -12.45 23.61 8.25
CA ASP A 277 -11.76 23.76 9.54
C ASP A 277 -11.45 22.43 10.26
N LYS A 278 -12.10 21.34 9.86
CA LYS A 278 -11.91 19.99 10.40
C LYS A 278 -11.04 19.09 9.51
N SER A 279 -10.44 19.65 8.45
CA SER A 279 -9.52 18.90 7.57
C SER A 279 -8.32 18.43 8.38
N PRO A 280 -7.93 17.15 8.34
CA PRO A 280 -6.79 16.66 9.11
C PRO A 280 -5.50 17.33 8.63
N LEU A 281 -4.69 17.79 9.58
CA LEU A 281 -3.38 18.35 9.28
C LEU A 281 -2.43 17.23 8.86
N GLY A 282 -1.48 17.56 7.98
CA GLY A 282 -0.45 16.62 7.55
C GLY A 282 -0.24 16.64 6.04
N THR A 283 0.61 15.73 5.59
CA THR A 283 0.93 15.55 4.18
C THR A 283 0.18 14.35 3.63
N PHE A 284 -0.38 14.51 2.43
CA PHE A 284 -1.14 13.49 1.73
C PHE A 284 -0.77 13.52 0.24
N SER A 285 -1.11 12.46 -0.49
CA SER A 285 -0.94 12.40 -1.93
C SER A 285 -2.21 11.83 -2.58
N VAL A 286 -2.55 12.34 -3.76
CA VAL A 286 -3.64 11.80 -4.60
C VAL A 286 -3.12 11.56 -6.01
N VAL A 287 -3.61 10.50 -6.65
CA VAL A 287 -3.32 10.20 -8.07
C VAL A 287 -4.62 10.29 -8.84
N LEU A 288 -4.58 10.81 -10.06
CA LEU A 288 -5.72 10.82 -10.97
C LEU A 288 -5.51 9.83 -12.10
N THR A 289 -6.60 9.24 -12.55
CA THR A 289 -6.69 8.44 -13.77
C THR A 289 -7.39 9.26 -14.84
N ALA A 290 -6.74 9.41 -15.99
CA ALA A 290 -7.35 9.95 -17.21
C ALA A 290 -7.82 8.82 -18.11
N THR A 291 -9.02 8.95 -18.64
CA THR A 291 -9.57 8.04 -19.64
C THR A 291 -10.02 8.82 -20.86
N HIS A 292 -9.41 8.52 -22.01
CA HIS A 292 -9.87 8.94 -23.33
C HIS A 292 -10.57 7.76 -24.01
N LYS A 293 -11.71 8.02 -24.65
CA LYS A 293 -12.46 7.03 -25.43
C LYS A 293 -12.82 7.59 -26.78
N LYS A 294 -12.56 6.84 -27.85
CA LYS A 294 -12.96 7.17 -29.22
C LYS A 294 -13.33 5.89 -29.98
N GLY A 295 -14.62 5.73 -30.29
CA GLY A 295 -15.12 4.47 -30.83
C GLY A 295 -14.83 3.32 -29.88
N ASN A 296 -14.07 2.31 -30.34
CA ASN A 296 -13.66 1.15 -29.55
C ASN A 296 -12.27 1.30 -28.90
N GLU A 297 -11.53 2.38 -29.19
CA GLU A 297 -10.22 2.65 -28.57
C GLU A 297 -10.43 3.34 -27.21
N THR A 298 -9.86 2.77 -26.15
CA THR A 298 -9.80 3.37 -24.82
C THR A 298 -8.34 3.47 -24.40
N ILE A 299 -7.90 4.68 -24.05
CA ILE A 299 -6.58 4.94 -23.50
C ILE A 299 -6.76 5.39 -22.05
N THR A 300 -6.10 4.69 -21.14
CA THR A 300 -6.12 4.99 -19.71
C THR A 300 -4.69 5.21 -19.22
N VAL A 301 -4.44 6.36 -18.61
CA VAL A 301 -3.13 6.73 -18.04
C VAL A 301 -3.32 7.41 -16.70
N SER A 302 -2.28 7.40 -15.87
CA SER A 302 -2.28 8.07 -14.56
C SER A 302 -1.47 9.36 -14.58
N THR A 303 -1.80 10.28 -13.67
CA THR A 303 -0.92 11.41 -13.35
C THR A 303 0.24 10.93 -12.48
N PRO A 304 1.36 11.68 -12.40
CA PRO A 304 2.23 11.63 -11.24
C PRO A 304 1.43 11.88 -9.94
N ALA A 305 1.95 11.43 -8.80
CA ALA A 305 1.36 11.72 -7.50
C ALA A 305 1.32 13.23 -7.24
N ILE A 306 0.17 13.71 -6.80
CA ILE A 306 -0.10 15.11 -6.48
C ILE A 306 -0.03 15.24 -4.97
N SER A 307 1.08 15.77 -4.47
CA SER A 307 1.25 15.96 -3.04
C SER A 307 0.51 17.21 -2.58
N PHE A 308 -0.12 17.14 -1.42
CA PHE A 308 -0.70 18.31 -0.78
C PHE A 308 -0.51 18.27 0.73
N ARG A 309 -0.34 19.45 1.32
CA ARG A 309 -0.12 19.60 2.75
C ARG A 309 -1.22 20.47 3.34
N VAL A 310 -1.96 19.91 4.28
CA VAL A 310 -2.97 20.65 5.03
C VAL A 310 -2.32 21.28 6.26
N VAL A 311 -2.40 22.60 6.34
CA VAL A 311 -1.89 23.44 7.43
C VAL A 311 -3.05 24.19 8.09
N GLU A 312 -2.79 24.79 9.25
CA GLU A 312 -3.79 25.64 9.93
C GLU A 312 -4.27 26.81 9.07
#